data_AF-A0A162DGJ2-F1
#
_entry.id   AF-A0A162DGJ2-F1
#
_cell.length_a   1.000
_cell.length_b   1.000
_cell.length_c   1.000
_cell.angle_alpha   90.00
_cell.angle_beta   90.00
_cell.angle_gamma   90.00
#
_symmetry.space_group_name_H-M   'P 1'
#
loop_
_entity.id
_entity.type
_entity.pdbx_description
1 polymer ?
#
loop_
_entity_poly.entity_id
_entity_poly.type
_entity_poly.pdbx_seq_one_letter_code
_entity_poly.pdbx_strand_id
1 'polypeptide(L)'
;MRKKELAFFCIFIFSLIGCRDEGQSVEYLSVNDKKEDLQELINILIEVHPDPKRNIGDSEWNRLVKDLQDSIKEPRTKDEFMIELMSFIQNIGDAHTYLLPKEIHDEKIFPVKIEMLKEGLVVSDTFDHQLKKGDLIVNIGDLELEQLTNHMEKIVAAENQYWKQVMIGNLLNFEFVLDYLKVLKNGKVAVRVEREGEFLDIEVELIEFETFQNLVMKQNKSFDWKLLSHDDIRYGYFKLNQCLWNDEYRNELASFFKEVDNQSIERIILDLRDNGGGDSRVINEFITYLDIEEYPFFNKK
;
A
#
# COMPACT_ATOMS: atom_id res chain seq x y z
N MET A 1 -8.17 -24.23 32.01
CA MET A 1 -7.53 -24.20 30.69
C MET A 1 -8.49 -23.59 29.67
N ARG A 2 -8.50 -22.26 29.56
CA ARG A 2 -9.26 -21.55 28.53
C ARG A 2 -8.27 -21.17 27.43
N LYS A 3 -8.33 -21.87 26.29
CA LYS A 3 -7.76 -21.37 25.04
C LYS A 3 -8.61 -20.15 24.67
N LYS A 4 -8.05 -18.96 24.84
CA LYS A 4 -8.62 -17.76 24.24
C LYS A 4 -8.21 -17.77 22.77
N GLU A 5 -9.21 -17.87 21.93
CA GLU A 5 -9.14 -17.70 20.49
C GLU A 5 -8.74 -16.25 20.19
N LEU A 6 -7.58 -16.06 19.56
CA LEU A 6 -7.25 -14.84 18.83
C LEU A 6 -7.44 -15.14 17.35
N ALA A 7 -8.30 -14.37 16.69
CA ALA A 7 -8.37 -14.31 15.25
C ALA A 7 -7.01 -13.78 14.75
N PHE A 8 -6.29 -14.63 14.00
CA PHE A 8 -5.02 -14.30 13.37
C PHE A 8 -5.32 -13.41 12.15
N PHE A 9 -5.20 -12.09 12.33
CA PHE A 9 -5.03 -11.15 11.23
C PHE A 9 -3.54 -10.81 11.20
N CYS A 10 -2.82 -11.46 10.31
CA CYS A 10 -1.37 -11.31 10.17
C CYS A 10 -1.06 -10.18 9.20
N ILE A 11 -1.12 -8.95 9.71
CA ILE A 11 -0.35 -7.84 9.14
C ILE A 11 1.02 -7.92 9.83
N PHE A 12 2.01 -8.48 9.15
CA PHE A 12 3.36 -8.59 9.70
C PHE A 12 4.19 -7.37 9.30
N ILE A 13 3.96 -6.26 10.00
CA ILE A 13 4.84 -5.09 9.94
C ILE A 13 6.03 -5.38 10.86
N PHE A 14 7.18 -5.73 10.29
CA PHE A 14 8.42 -5.87 11.04
C PHE A 14 9.25 -4.59 10.93
N SER A 15 9.41 -3.91 12.06
CA SER A 15 10.27 -2.74 12.21
C SER A 15 11.62 -3.20 12.78
N LEU A 16 12.68 -3.20 11.97
CA LEU A 16 14.05 -3.43 12.44
C LEU A 16 14.70 -2.11 12.89
N ILE A 17 15.78 -2.21 13.66
CA ILE A 17 16.22 -1.28 14.71
C ILE A 17 17.00 -0.06 14.18
N GLY A 18 16.74 1.12 14.76
CA GLY A 18 17.76 2.09 15.17
C GLY A 18 17.23 3.51 15.31
N CYS A 19 17.38 4.12 16.48
CA CYS A 19 17.00 5.52 16.74
C CYS A 19 17.65 6.48 15.74
N ARG A 20 16.84 7.34 15.11
CA ARG A 20 17.30 8.52 14.39
C ARG A 20 17.33 9.70 15.37
N ASP A 21 18.51 10.18 15.72
CA ASP A 21 18.66 11.50 16.35
C ASP A 21 18.63 12.56 15.24
N GLU A 22 17.85 13.62 15.45
CA GLU A 22 17.69 14.73 14.50
C GLU A 22 19.03 15.40 14.19
N GLY A 23 19.47 15.23 12.95
CA GLY A 23 20.62 15.92 12.37
C GLY A 23 21.88 15.07 12.20
N GLN A 24 21.84 13.90 11.57
CA GLN A 24 23.08 13.14 11.30
C GLN A 24 23.12 12.41 9.95
N SER A 25 24.37 12.28 9.49
CA SER A 25 24.91 11.47 8.40
C SER A 25 24.13 10.20 8.07
N VAL A 26 24.07 9.88 6.78
CA VAL A 26 23.65 8.57 6.25
C VAL A 26 24.14 7.45 7.16
N GLU A 27 23.21 6.70 7.76
CA GLU A 27 23.53 5.64 8.70
C GLU A 27 23.90 4.37 7.92
N TYR A 28 25.11 3.88 8.15
CA TYR A 28 25.62 2.66 7.53
C TYR A 28 25.51 1.48 8.50
N LEU A 29 25.00 0.36 7.98
CA LEU A 29 25.02 -0.92 8.67
C LEU A 29 26.31 -1.65 8.37
N SER A 30 26.93 -2.22 9.41
CA SER A 30 28.11 -3.06 9.23
C SER A 30 27.75 -4.38 8.52
N VAL A 31 28.76 -5.07 7.99
CA VAL A 31 28.56 -6.40 7.40
C VAL A 31 27.99 -7.40 8.40
N ASN A 32 28.35 -7.28 9.68
CA ASN A 32 27.85 -8.17 10.73
C ASN A 32 26.39 -7.89 11.06
N ASP A 33 26.03 -6.61 11.28
CA ASP A 33 24.66 -6.22 11.60
C ASP A 33 23.69 -6.69 10.50
N LYS A 34 24.06 -6.49 9.22
CA LYS A 34 23.25 -6.96 8.09
C LYS A 34 23.08 -8.48 8.04
N LYS A 35 24.11 -9.24 8.43
CA LYS A 35 24.01 -10.71 8.49
C LYS A 35 23.10 -11.16 9.62
N GLU A 36 23.19 -10.49 10.77
CA GLU A 36 22.32 -10.74 11.92
C GLU A 36 20.86 -10.40 11.58
N ASP A 37 20.60 -9.22 11.01
CA ASP A 37 19.27 -8.77 10.58
C ASP A 37 18.66 -9.69 9.52
N LEU A 38 19.44 -10.10 8.51
CA LEU A 38 18.98 -11.05 7.50
C LEU A 38 18.62 -12.40 8.13
N GLN A 39 19.46 -12.91 9.02
CA GLN A 39 19.21 -14.20 9.66
C GLN A 39 17.94 -14.12 10.52
N GLU A 40 17.74 -13.02 11.25
CA GLU A 40 16.55 -12.79 12.05
C GLU A 40 15.30 -12.69 11.18
N LEU A 41 15.34 -11.93 10.08
CA LEU A 41 14.25 -11.86 9.11
C LEU A 41 13.88 -13.26 8.58
N ILE A 42 14.86 -14.07 8.20
CA ILE A 42 14.61 -15.44 7.71
C ILE A 42 13.96 -16.29 8.80
N ASN A 43 14.44 -16.22 10.05
CA ASN A 43 13.87 -16.97 11.17
C ASN A 43 12.40 -16.58 11.36
N ILE A 44 12.12 -15.27 11.40
CA ILE A 44 10.78 -14.72 11.51
C ILE A 44 9.89 -15.25 10.38
N LEU A 45 10.33 -15.15 9.13
CA LEU A 45 9.53 -15.62 7.99
C LEU A 45 9.18 -17.10 8.11
N ILE A 46 10.12 -17.95 8.54
CA ILE A 46 9.89 -19.39 8.72
C ILE A 46 8.99 -19.70 9.93
N GLU A 47 9.15 -18.98 11.03
CA GLU A 47 8.41 -19.24 12.27
C GLU A 47 6.98 -18.71 12.23
N VAL A 48 6.77 -17.61 11.52
CA VAL A 48 5.59 -16.76 11.67
C VAL A 48 4.70 -16.79 10.43
N HIS A 49 5.27 -16.78 9.23
CA HIS A 49 4.47 -16.82 8.01
C HIS A 49 3.88 -18.23 7.80
N PRO A 50 2.58 -18.38 7.46
CA PRO A 50 1.94 -19.69 7.34
C PRO A 50 2.59 -20.63 6.31
N ASP A 51 3.05 -20.07 5.18
CA ASP A 51 3.68 -20.82 4.09
C ASP A 51 4.58 -19.94 3.19
N PRO A 52 5.75 -19.47 3.68
CA PRO A 52 6.56 -18.45 3.00
C PRO A 52 7.23 -18.96 1.72
N LYS A 53 7.22 -20.27 1.50
CA LYS A 53 7.85 -20.94 0.37
C LYS A 53 6.84 -21.38 -0.69
N ARG A 54 5.54 -21.22 -0.45
CA ARG A 54 4.46 -21.76 -1.28
C ARG A 54 4.65 -21.52 -2.79
N ASN A 55 5.00 -20.29 -3.15
CA ASN A 55 5.02 -19.85 -4.55
C ASN A 55 6.33 -20.15 -5.27
N ILE A 56 7.44 -20.31 -4.55
CA ILE A 56 8.79 -20.49 -5.13
C ILE A 56 9.41 -21.86 -4.86
N GLY A 57 8.96 -22.56 -3.83
CA GLY A 57 9.49 -23.84 -3.38
C GLY A 57 10.83 -23.76 -2.64
N ASP A 58 11.23 -24.85 -2.01
CA ASP A 58 12.45 -24.90 -1.18
C ASP A 58 13.74 -24.62 -1.95
N SER A 59 13.86 -25.14 -3.19
CA SER A 59 15.07 -24.96 -3.99
C SER A 59 15.34 -23.49 -4.30
N GLU A 60 14.31 -22.77 -4.73
CA GLU A 60 14.44 -21.35 -5.07
C GLU A 60 14.58 -20.48 -3.82
N TRP A 61 13.82 -20.78 -2.75
CA TRP A 61 14.01 -20.14 -1.45
C TRP A 61 15.45 -20.23 -0.97
N ASN A 62 16.03 -21.44 -0.95
CA ASN A 62 17.40 -21.64 -0.49
C ASN A 62 18.42 -20.93 -1.39
N ARG A 63 18.17 -20.87 -2.70
CA ARG A 63 19.01 -20.13 -3.65
C ARG A 63 18.97 -18.63 -3.34
N LEU A 64 17.78 -18.03 -3.24
CA LEU A 64 17.60 -16.61 -2.97
C LEU A 64 18.20 -16.19 -1.63
N VAL A 65 17.99 -16.98 -0.57
CA VAL A 65 18.61 -16.75 0.75
C VAL A 65 20.13 -16.75 0.64
N LYS A 66 20.70 -17.76 -0.03
CA LYS A 66 22.14 -17.88 -0.19
C LYS A 66 22.71 -16.70 -1.01
N ASP A 67 22.07 -16.36 -2.12
CA ASP A 67 22.51 -15.26 -2.98
C ASP A 67 22.51 -13.93 -2.22
N LEU A 68 21.51 -13.70 -1.36
CA LEU A 68 21.44 -12.52 -0.50
C LEU A 68 22.51 -12.56 0.61
N GLN A 69 22.76 -13.70 1.25
CA GLN A 69 23.86 -13.85 2.21
C GLN A 69 25.22 -13.57 1.56
N ASP A 70 25.43 -14.08 0.34
CA ASP A 70 26.65 -13.90 -0.43
C ASP A 70 26.82 -12.46 -0.94
N SER A 71 25.75 -11.66 -1.07
CA SER A 71 25.82 -10.25 -1.50
C SER A 71 26.31 -9.30 -0.38
N ILE A 72 26.19 -9.71 0.89
CA ILE A 72 26.55 -8.90 2.07
C ILE A 72 28.06 -8.94 2.31
N LYS A 73 28.80 -8.16 1.52
CA LYS A 73 30.27 -8.09 1.56
C LYS A 73 30.84 -6.77 2.07
N GLU A 74 30.08 -5.69 1.95
CA GLU A 74 30.52 -4.33 2.24
C GLU A 74 29.45 -3.60 3.07
N PRO A 75 29.79 -2.59 3.88
CA PRO A 75 28.81 -1.73 4.53
C PRO A 75 27.87 -1.08 3.51
N ARG A 76 26.60 -0.88 3.89
CA ARG A 76 25.58 -0.20 3.07
C ARG A 76 24.72 0.68 3.96
N THR A 77 24.01 1.63 3.36
CA THR A 77 23.03 2.41 4.12
C THR A 77 21.87 1.52 4.58
N LYS A 78 21.13 1.95 5.60
CA LYS A 78 19.90 1.27 6.02
C LYS A 78 18.90 1.11 4.87
N ASP A 79 18.67 2.16 4.09
CA ASP A 79 17.70 2.15 2.98
C ASP A 79 18.13 1.22 1.85
N GLU A 80 19.42 1.23 1.49
CA GLU A 80 19.97 0.31 0.49
C GLU A 80 19.79 -1.15 0.91
N PHE A 81 20.08 -1.45 2.17
CA PHE A 81 19.90 -2.81 2.68
C PHE A 81 18.42 -3.19 2.76
N MET A 82 17.55 -2.27 3.18
CA MET A 82 16.11 -2.51 3.21
C MET A 82 15.55 -2.82 1.81
N ILE A 83 15.99 -2.10 0.78
CA ILE A 83 15.61 -2.37 -0.61
C ILE A 83 16.07 -3.76 -1.08
N GLU A 84 17.25 -4.22 -0.64
CA GLU A 84 17.68 -5.61 -0.90
C GLU A 84 16.76 -6.63 -0.23
N LEU A 85 16.36 -6.39 1.02
CA LEU A 85 15.43 -7.25 1.75
C LEU A 85 14.04 -7.25 1.09
N MET A 86 13.54 -6.10 0.67
CA MET A 86 12.30 -5.98 -0.11
C MET A 86 12.39 -6.78 -1.42
N SER A 87 13.55 -6.73 -2.08
CA SER A 87 13.79 -7.48 -3.32
C SER A 87 13.72 -9.00 -3.14
N PHE A 88 14.14 -9.48 -1.98
CA PHE A 88 13.99 -10.87 -1.58
C PHE A 88 12.52 -11.20 -1.24
N ILE A 89 11.91 -10.40 -0.37
CA ILE A 89 10.56 -10.63 0.16
C ILE A 89 9.50 -10.67 -0.92
N GLN A 90 9.59 -9.84 -1.97
CA GLN A 90 8.55 -9.85 -3.00
C GLN A 90 8.41 -11.20 -3.72
N ASN A 91 9.46 -12.04 -3.74
CA ASN A 91 9.39 -13.37 -4.33
C ASN A 91 8.43 -14.30 -3.58
N ILE A 92 8.09 -13.99 -2.32
CA ILE A 92 7.10 -14.76 -1.55
C ILE A 92 5.72 -14.67 -2.21
N GLY A 93 5.40 -13.57 -2.90
CA GLY A 93 4.13 -13.39 -3.60
C GLY A 93 2.93 -13.25 -2.66
N ASP A 94 3.13 -12.56 -1.53
CA ASP A 94 2.09 -12.26 -0.54
C ASP A 94 2.10 -10.76 -0.20
N ALA A 95 0.98 -10.07 -0.37
CA ALA A 95 0.89 -8.63 -0.07
C ALA A 95 0.92 -8.29 1.42
N HIS A 96 0.77 -9.27 2.31
CA HIS A 96 0.81 -9.03 3.76
C HIS A 96 2.22 -9.24 4.35
N THR A 97 3.18 -9.61 3.50
CA THR A 97 4.59 -9.81 3.83
C THR A 97 5.42 -8.79 3.09
N TYR A 98 5.65 -7.63 3.71
CA TYR A 98 6.41 -6.52 3.15
C TYR A 98 7.20 -5.79 4.24
N LEU A 99 8.16 -4.97 3.83
CA LEU A 99 8.94 -4.12 4.74
C LEU A 99 8.65 -2.64 4.46
N LEU A 100 8.73 -1.87 5.53
CA LEU A 100 8.72 -0.41 5.51
C LEU A 100 9.76 0.09 6.53
N PRO A 101 10.33 1.29 6.33
CA PRO A 101 11.13 1.94 7.36
C PRO A 101 10.36 2.02 8.67
N LYS A 102 11.05 1.79 9.79
CA LYS A 102 10.45 1.99 11.12
C LYS A 102 10.16 3.46 11.36
N GLU A 103 11.10 4.31 10.99
CA GLU A 103 11.04 5.76 11.09
C GLU A 103 10.34 6.38 9.87
N ILE A 104 9.30 5.72 9.34
CA ILE A 104 8.55 6.21 8.16
C ILE A 104 7.95 7.61 8.37
N HIS A 105 7.75 8.02 9.62
CA HIS A 105 7.28 9.34 10.00
C HIS A 105 8.33 10.45 9.77
N ASP A 106 9.61 10.08 9.70
CA ASP A 106 10.74 10.99 9.46
C ASP A 106 11.09 11.10 7.96
N GLU A 107 10.43 10.30 7.11
CA GLU A 107 10.61 10.35 5.66
C GLU A 107 9.98 11.61 5.07
N LYS A 108 10.58 12.11 3.99
CA LYS A 108 9.89 13.05 3.11
C LYS A 108 9.07 12.30 2.06
N ILE A 109 8.03 12.97 1.59
CA ILE A 109 7.01 12.40 0.73
C ILE A 109 6.86 13.23 -0.53
N PHE A 110 6.89 12.55 -1.67
CA PHE A 110 6.49 13.10 -2.95
C PHE A 110 4.97 13.33 -2.94
N PRO A 111 4.49 14.58 -3.00
CA PRO A 111 3.13 14.97 -2.62
C PRO A 111 2.07 14.69 -3.69
N VAL A 112 2.05 13.47 -4.24
CA VAL A 112 1.25 13.11 -5.41
C VAL A 112 0.62 11.74 -5.19
N LYS A 113 -0.70 11.61 -5.34
CA LYS A 113 -1.33 10.28 -5.44
C LYS A 113 -1.27 9.83 -6.89
N ILE A 114 -0.71 8.66 -7.12
CA ILE A 114 -0.46 8.11 -8.45
C ILE A 114 -1.24 6.82 -8.60
N GLU A 115 -1.97 6.70 -9.70
CA GLU A 115 -2.68 5.48 -10.08
C GLU A 115 -2.10 4.95 -11.40
N MET A 116 -1.82 3.66 -11.45
CA MET A 116 -1.50 3.00 -12.72
C MET A 116 -2.80 2.66 -13.46
N LEU A 117 -3.04 3.34 -14.57
CA LEU A 117 -4.14 3.07 -15.50
C LEU A 117 -3.60 2.42 -16.77
N LYS A 118 -4.50 2.08 -17.70
CA LYS A 118 -4.13 1.48 -18.98
C LYS A 118 -3.20 2.39 -19.80
N GLU A 119 -3.40 3.70 -19.68
CA GLU A 119 -2.64 4.75 -20.35
C GLU A 119 -1.26 4.97 -19.73
N GLY A 120 -1.05 4.54 -18.48
CA GLY A 120 0.19 4.72 -17.73
C GLY A 120 -0.07 5.25 -16.31
N LEU A 121 0.95 5.89 -15.72
CA LEU A 121 0.83 6.50 -14.39
C LEU A 121 0.08 7.82 -14.48
N VAL A 122 -1.04 7.95 -13.78
CA VAL A 122 -1.88 9.15 -13.77
C VAL A 122 -1.90 9.75 -12.37
N VAL A 123 -1.80 11.07 -12.30
CA VAL A 123 -1.99 11.82 -11.05
C VAL A 123 -3.48 11.79 -10.69
N SER A 124 -3.85 11.03 -9.66
CA SER A 124 -5.24 10.96 -9.19
C SER A 124 -5.61 12.05 -8.19
N ASP A 125 -4.59 12.59 -7.50
CA ASP A 125 -4.66 13.72 -6.59
C ASP A 125 -3.25 14.28 -6.36
N THR A 126 -3.13 15.54 -5.92
CA THR A 126 -1.81 16.13 -5.64
C THR A 126 -1.90 17.29 -4.66
N PHE A 127 -0.83 17.48 -3.89
CA PHE A 127 -0.62 18.62 -3.01
C PHE A 127 0.54 19.52 -3.49
N ASP A 128 1.06 19.26 -4.69
CA ASP A 128 1.91 20.19 -5.40
C ASP A 128 1.07 21.24 -6.15
N HIS A 129 1.67 22.39 -6.43
CA HIS A 129 1.03 23.54 -7.07
C HIS A 129 1.10 23.51 -8.60
N GLN A 130 2.02 22.73 -9.20
CA GLN A 130 2.23 22.66 -10.65
C GLN A 130 1.59 21.42 -11.26
N LEU A 131 1.69 20.28 -10.59
CA LEU A 131 0.97 19.06 -10.96
C LEU A 131 -0.54 19.25 -10.80
N LYS A 132 -1.31 18.52 -11.62
CA LYS A 132 -2.76 18.54 -11.58
C LYS A 132 -3.30 17.12 -11.66
N LYS A 133 -4.46 16.91 -11.04
CA LYS A 133 -5.26 15.71 -11.24
C LYS A 133 -5.53 15.52 -12.74
N GLY A 134 -5.29 14.31 -13.23
CA GLY A 134 -5.44 13.92 -14.63
C GLY A 134 -4.18 14.06 -15.47
N ASP A 135 -3.09 14.60 -14.92
CA ASP A 135 -1.78 14.57 -15.59
C ASP A 135 -1.32 13.13 -15.82
N LEU A 136 -0.93 12.81 -17.05
CA LEU A 136 -0.29 11.53 -17.39
C LEU A 136 1.22 11.68 -17.20
N ILE A 137 1.79 10.94 -16.26
CA ILE A 137 3.23 10.93 -15.99
C ILE A 137 3.93 10.11 -17.08
N VAL A 138 4.79 10.78 -17.83
CA VAL A 138 5.58 10.20 -18.91
C VAL A 138 6.94 9.73 -18.38
N ASN A 139 7.58 10.54 -17.54
CA ASN A 139 8.86 10.25 -16.92
C ASN A 139 8.90 10.72 -15.47
N ILE A 140 9.64 9.98 -14.65
CA ILE A 140 10.07 10.41 -13.31
C ILE A 140 11.60 10.39 -13.31
N GLY A 141 12.21 11.56 -13.13
CA GLY A 141 13.63 11.78 -13.38
C GLY A 141 14.00 11.38 -14.80
N ASP A 142 15.03 10.53 -14.92
CA ASP A 142 15.53 10.02 -16.19
C ASP A 142 14.88 8.66 -16.57
N LEU A 143 13.89 8.18 -15.81
CA LEU A 143 13.24 6.88 -16.03
C LEU A 143 11.95 7.04 -16.83
N GLU A 144 11.84 6.26 -17.91
CA GLU A 144 10.57 6.01 -18.61
C GLU A 144 9.71 5.02 -17.81
N LEU A 145 8.40 5.02 -18.08
CA LEU A 145 7.42 4.18 -17.39
C LEU A 145 7.81 2.70 -17.33
N GLU A 146 8.32 2.13 -18.42
CA GLU A 146 8.72 0.71 -18.46
C GLU A 146 9.91 0.45 -17.53
N GLN A 147 10.92 1.32 -17.53
CA GLN A 147 12.09 1.19 -16.68
C GLN A 147 11.74 1.35 -15.20
N LEU A 148 10.93 2.37 -14.89
CA LEU A 148 10.41 2.61 -13.55
C LEU A 148 9.65 1.39 -13.04
N THR A 149 8.71 0.88 -13.84
CA THR A 149 7.91 -0.32 -13.51
C THR A 149 8.83 -1.51 -13.29
N ASN A 150 9.78 -1.79 -14.19
CA ASN A 150 10.73 -2.90 -14.06
C ASN A 150 11.61 -2.82 -12.80
N HIS A 151 11.93 -1.62 -12.31
CA HIS A 151 12.62 -1.47 -11.02
C HIS A 151 11.68 -1.72 -9.85
N MET A 152 10.48 -1.12 -9.88
CA MET A 152 9.52 -1.23 -8.78
C MET A 152 8.98 -2.65 -8.61
N GLU A 153 8.71 -3.37 -9.70
CA GLU A 153 8.22 -4.76 -9.64
C GLU A 153 9.17 -5.71 -8.92
N LYS A 154 10.46 -5.36 -8.83
CA LYS A 154 11.48 -6.15 -8.12
C LYS A 154 11.47 -5.95 -6.62
N ILE A 155 10.75 -4.94 -6.09
CA ILE A 155 10.69 -4.63 -4.66
C ILE A 155 9.26 -4.66 -4.08
N VAL A 156 8.24 -4.72 -4.94
CA VAL A 156 6.82 -4.70 -4.54
C VAL A 156 6.32 -6.11 -4.24
N ALA A 157 6.03 -6.38 -2.97
CA ALA A 157 5.31 -7.58 -2.56
C ALA A 157 3.82 -7.49 -2.96
N ALA A 158 3.35 -8.51 -3.68
CA ALA A 158 1.95 -8.61 -4.11
C ALA A 158 1.59 -10.05 -4.46
N GLU A 159 0.32 -10.41 -4.26
CA GLU A 159 -0.26 -11.71 -4.67
C GLU A 159 -0.73 -11.72 -6.13
N ASN A 160 -0.91 -10.55 -6.74
CA ASN A 160 -1.33 -10.42 -8.14
C ASN A 160 -0.84 -9.11 -8.78
N GLN A 161 -0.98 -9.02 -10.11
CA GLN A 161 -0.49 -7.89 -10.90
C GLN A 161 -1.26 -6.58 -10.63
N TYR A 162 -2.56 -6.64 -10.30
CA TYR A 162 -3.34 -5.43 -10.02
C TYR A 162 -2.96 -4.82 -8.67
N TRP A 163 -2.76 -5.63 -7.64
CA TRP A 163 -2.27 -5.14 -6.36
C TRP A 163 -0.84 -4.59 -6.48
N LYS A 164 0.00 -5.22 -7.32
CA LYS A 164 1.32 -4.70 -7.64
C LYS A 164 1.25 -3.28 -8.20
N GLN A 165 0.34 -3.02 -9.14
CA GLN A 165 0.12 -1.69 -9.71
C GLN A 165 -0.29 -0.64 -8.66
N VAL A 166 -1.20 -1.01 -7.74
CA VAL A 166 -1.58 -0.15 -6.61
C VAL A 166 -0.37 0.18 -5.73
N MET A 167 0.42 -0.83 -5.39
CA MET A 167 1.59 -0.67 -4.54
C MET A 167 2.73 0.11 -5.19
N ILE A 168 2.91 0.01 -6.52
CA ILE A 168 3.84 0.87 -7.25
C ILE A 168 3.45 2.35 -7.04
N GLY A 169 2.18 2.70 -7.25
CA GLY A 169 1.68 4.05 -7.04
C GLY A 169 1.93 4.55 -5.62
N ASN A 170 1.62 3.73 -4.62
CA ASN A 170 1.80 4.07 -3.20
C ASN A 170 3.27 4.19 -2.78
N LEU A 171 4.16 3.34 -3.30
CA LEU A 171 5.57 3.34 -2.89
C LEU A 171 6.38 4.46 -3.55
N LEU A 172 5.99 4.91 -4.74
CA LEU A 172 6.63 6.05 -5.42
C LEU A 172 6.51 7.37 -4.63
N ASN A 173 5.67 7.41 -3.60
CA ASN A 173 5.58 8.54 -2.69
C ASN A 173 6.78 8.68 -1.75
N PHE A 174 7.52 7.60 -1.44
CA PHE A 174 8.51 7.61 -0.37
C PHE A 174 9.90 8.04 -0.85
N GLU A 175 10.58 8.86 -0.05
CA GLU A 175 11.94 9.34 -0.31
C GLU A 175 12.93 8.18 -0.53
N PHE A 176 12.94 7.16 0.33
CA PHE A 176 13.85 6.02 0.17
C PHE A 176 13.67 5.27 -1.17
N VAL A 177 12.43 5.20 -1.69
CA VAL A 177 12.13 4.58 -2.98
C VAL A 177 12.61 5.47 -4.13
N LEU A 178 12.41 6.78 -4.02
CA LEU A 178 12.87 7.75 -5.02
C LEU A 178 14.40 7.84 -5.07
N ASP A 179 15.08 7.68 -3.93
CA ASP A 179 16.54 7.53 -3.90
C ASP A 179 17.01 6.20 -4.49
N TYR A 180 16.32 5.09 -4.21
CA TYR A 180 16.59 3.79 -4.85
C TYR A 180 16.54 3.89 -6.38
N LEU A 181 15.52 4.58 -6.89
CA LEU A 181 15.33 4.83 -8.32
C LEU A 181 16.31 5.87 -8.90
N LYS A 182 17.08 6.55 -8.05
CA LYS A 182 18.05 7.60 -8.42
C LYS A 182 17.41 8.79 -9.15
N VAL A 183 16.16 9.10 -8.82
CA VAL A 183 15.39 10.22 -9.40
C VAL A 183 15.32 11.44 -8.48
N LEU A 184 15.66 11.27 -7.20
CA LEU A 184 15.71 12.34 -6.20
C LEU A 184 17.00 13.16 -6.31
N LYS A 185 16.87 14.48 -6.49
CA LYS A 185 18.00 15.42 -6.55
C LYS A 185 17.68 16.65 -5.69
N ASN A 186 18.48 16.90 -4.65
CA ASN A 186 18.32 18.05 -3.74
C ASN A 186 16.90 18.18 -3.15
N GLY A 187 16.28 17.06 -2.74
CA GLY A 187 14.92 17.06 -2.17
C GLY A 187 13.81 17.26 -3.21
N LYS A 188 14.13 17.19 -4.50
CA LYS A 188 13.18 17.37 -5.60
C LYS A 188 13.22 16.21 -6.58
N VAL A 189 12.09 15.99 -7.24
CA VAL A 189 11.94 15.02 -8.33
C VAL A 189 11.49 15.76 -9.59
N ALA A 190 12.23 15.60 -10.68
CA ALA A 190 11.81 16.07 -11.98
C ALA A 190 10.76 15.12 -12.55
N VAL A 191 9.65 15.65 -13.06
CA VAL A 191 8.55 14.88 -13.61
C VAL A 191 8.16 15.48 -14.94
N ARG A 192 8.08 14.64 -15.98
CA ARG A 192 7.49 15.04 -17.25
C ARG A 192 6.08 14.52 -17.33
N VAL A 193 5.12 15.40 -17.59
CA VAL A 193 3.70 15.04 -17.72
C VAL A 193 3.15 15.44 -19.08
N GLU A 194 2.20 14.68 -19.57
CA GLU A 194 1.28 15.07 -20.64
C GLU A 194 -0.01 15.60 -20.02
N ARG A 195 -0.42 16.80 -20.42
CA ARG A 195 -1.66 17.46 -20.01
C ARG A 195 -2.34 18.03 -21.24
N GLU A 196 -3.53 17.52 -21.57
CA GLU A 196 -4.33 18.00 -22.71
C GLU A 196 -3.56 17.99 -24.05
N GLY A 197 -2.65 17.03 -24.23
CA GLY A 197 -1.81 16.89 -25.43
C GLY A 197 -0.50 17.70 -25.42
N GLU A 198 -0.26 18.51 -24.39
CA GLU A 198 0.96 19.28 -24.20
C GLU A 198 1.88 18.60 -23.18
N PHE A 199 3.20 18.68 -23.38
CA PHE A 199 4.19 18.14 -22.46
C PHE A 199 4.76 19.23 -21.55
N LEU A 200 4.82 18.96 -20.25
CA LEU A 200 5.32 19.87 -19.23
C LEU A 200 6.40 19.18 -18.39
N ASP A 201 7.53 19.85 -18.18
CA ASP A 201 8.56 19.44 -17.24
C ASP A 201 8.38 20.21 -15.93
N ILE A 202 8.20 19.49 -14.82
CA ILE A 202 7.86 20.02 -13.50
C ILE A 202 8.88 19.49 -12.48
N GLU A 203 9.45 20.37 -11.67
CA GLU A 203 10.19 19.97 -10.47
C GLU A 203 9.26 20.02 -9.26
N VAL A 204 9.14 18.88 -8.59
CA VAL A 204 8.29 18.73 -7.41
C VAL A 204 9.16 18.54 -6.18
N GLU A 205 8.91 19.34 -5.16
CA GLU A 205 9.61 19.26 -3.88
C GLU A 205 8.90 18.26 -2.95
N LEU A 206 9.67 17.42 -2.27
CA LEU A 206 9.13 16.52 -1.27
C LEU A 206 8.70 17.31 -0.02
N ILE A 207 7.64 16.86 0.63
CA ILE A 207 7.10 17.45 1.86
C ILE A 207 7.23 16.48 3.04
N GLU A 208 7.18 16.99 4.27
CA GLU A 208 7.20 16.12 5.46
C GLU A 208 6.02 15.14 5.49
N PHE A 209 6.26 13.90 5.91
CA PHE A 209 5.24 12.85 5.99
C PHE A 209 4.00 13.28 6.79
N GLU A 210 4.20 13.94 7.93
CA GLU A 210 3.09 14.45 8.75
C GLU A 210 2.22 15.47 7.98
N THR A 211 2.85 16.32 7.15
CA THR A 211 2.12 17.29 6.33
C THR A 211 1.26 16.55 5.30
N PHE A 212 1.83 15.56 4.61
CA PHE A 212 1.09 14.74 3.65
C PHE A 212 -0.07 13.99 4.31
N GLN A 213 0.19 13.30 5.44
CA GLN A 213 -0.85 12.58 6.17
C GLN A 213 -2.01 13.50 6.58
N ASN A 214 -1.71 14.67 7.13
CA ASN A 214 -2.74 15.63 7.53
C ASN A 214 -3.59 16.12 6.35
N LEU A 215 -2.98 16.26 5.17
CA LEU A 215 -3.68 16.63 3.95
C LEU A 215 -4.58 15.51 3.43
N VAL A 216 -4.11 14.26 3.47
CA VAL A 216 -4.88 13.08 3.04
C VAL A 216 -6.01 12.73 4.01
N MET A 217 -5.75 12.74 5.32
CA MET A 217 -6.74 12.41 6.36
C MET A 217 -7.95 13.35 6.34
N LYS A 218 -7.75 14.63 6.00
CA LYS A 218 -8.86 15.58 5.85
C LYS A 218 -9.84 15.21 4.73
N GLN A 219 -9.44 14.37 3.79
CA GLN A 219 -10.23 14.05 2.60
C GLN A 219 -10.85 12.64 2.65
N ASN A 220 -10.32 11.73 3.47
CA ASN A 220 -10.72 10.33 3.46
C ASN A 220 -11.75 10.01 4.54
N LYS A 221 -13.02 9.88 4.15
CA LYS A 221 -14.03 9.18 4.95
C LYS A 221 -13.88 7.67 4.77
N SER A 222 -14.03 6.90 5.84
CA SER A 222 -13.98 5.42 5.78
C SER A 222 -15.17 4.82 5.02
N PHE A 223 -16.30 5.53 4.94
CA PHE A 223 -17.46 5.19 4.14
C PHE A 223 -18.28 6.44 3.81
N ASP A 224 -19.18 6.32 2.82
CA ASP A 224 -20.16 7.34 2.46
C ASP A 224 -21.36 6.68 1.77
N TRP A 225 -22.55 7.25 1.86
CA TRP A 225 -23.72 6.70 1.19
C TRP A 225 -24.67 7.78 0.70
N LYS A 226 -25.42 7.44 -0.35
CA LYS A 226 -26.44 8.32 -0.94
C LYS A 226 -27.48 7.51 -1.70
N LEU A 227 -28.62 8.12 -1.94
CA LEU A 227 -29.65 7.56 -2.81
C LEU A 227 -29.51 8.17 -4.20
N LEU A 228 -29.56 7.32 -5.22
CA LEU A 228 -29.40 7.70 -6.62
C LEU A 228 -30.67 7.36 -7.40
N SER A 229 -30.89 8.07 -8.50
CA SER A 229 -31.93 7.74 -9.47
C SER A 229 -31.42 7.91 -10.89
N HIS A 230 -31.80 6.98 -11.77
CA HIS A 230 -31.50 7.02 -13.20
C HIS A 230 -32.62 6.27 -13.95
N ASP A 231 -33.18 6.88 -15.00
CA ASP A 231 -34.29 6.31 -15.80
C ASP A 231 -35.44 5.74 -14.94
N ASP A 232 -35.91 6.52 -13.95
CA ASP A 232 -36.94 6.15 -12.97
C ASP A 232 -36.60 4.95 -12.05
N ILE A 233 -35.38 4.42 -12.13
CA ILE A 233 -34.86 3.38 -11.23
C ILE A 233 -34.12 4.06 -10.08
N ARG A 234 -34.42 3.64 -8.85
CA ARG A 234 -33.71 4.09 -7.63
C ARG A 234 -32.66 3.08 -7.19
N TYR A 235 -31.56 3.59 -6.64
CA TYR A 235 -30.45 2.82 -6.11
C TYR A 235 -30.01 3.36 -4.76
N GLY A 236 -29.70 2.46 -3.82
CA GLY A 236 -28.91 2.79 -2.63
C GLY A 236 -27.44 2.66 -2.99
N TYR A 237 -26.67 3.72 -2.91
CA TYR A 237 -25.24 3.69 -3.15
C TYR A 237 -24.51 3.75 -1.81
N PHE A 238 -23.70 2.74 -1.52
CA PHE A 238 -22.85 2.69 -0.33
C PHE A 238 -21.40 2.50 -0.76
N LYS A 239 -20.53 3.45 -0.44
CA LYS A 239 -19.09 3.37 -0.65
C LYS A 239 -18.42 3.02 0.67
N LEU A 240 -17.62 1.97 0.66
CA LEU A 240 -16.86 1.52 1.84
C LEU A 240 -15.37 1.54 1.47
N ASN A 241 -14.65 2.57 1.93
CA ASN A 241 -13.22 2.76 1.64
C ASN A 241 -12.31 2.02 2.64
N GLN A 242 -12.83 1.65 3.80
CA GLN A 242 -12.06 0.91 4.80
C GLN A 242 -12.98 0.07 5.68
N CYS A 243 -12.56 -1.14 5.99
CA CYS A 243 -13.27 -1.99 6.95
C CYS A 243 -12.89 -1.57 8.39
N LEU A 244 -13.49 -0.48 8.88
CA LEU A 244 -13.42 -0.07 10.28
C LEU A 244 -14.71 -0.44 11.01
N TRP A 245 -14.65 -1.46 11.88
CA TRP A 245 -15.80 -1.86 12.67
C TRP A 245 -15.91 -1.03 13.95
N ASN A 246 -16.74 0.02 13.92
CA ASN A 246 -17.00 0.91 15.05
C ASN A 246 -18.49 1.31 15.13
N ASP A 247 -18.86 2.10 16.15
CA ASP A 247 -20.25 2.55 16.35
C ASP A 247 -20.74 3.45 15.21
N GLU A 248 -19.87 4.31 14.68
CA GLU A 248 -20.19 5.22 13.59
C GLU A 248 -20.63 4.45 12.34
N TYR A 249 -19.82 3.46 11.92
CA TYR A 249 -20.14 2.57 10.80
C TYR A 249 -21.48 1.85 11.01
N ARG A 250 -21.71 1.26 12.19
CA ARG A 250 -22.95 0.53 12.47
C ARG A 250 -24.18 1.43 12.40
N ASN A 251 -24.10 2.62 12.97
CA ASN A 251 -25.20 3.58 12.98
C ASN A 251 -25.50 4.14 11.58
N GLU A 252 -24.45 4.43 10.79
CA GLU A 252 -24.59 4.94 9.42
C GLU A 252 -25.09 3.85 8.47
N LEU A 253 -24.63 2.61 8.62
CA LEU A 253 -25.13 1.46 7.87
C LEU A 253 -26.62 1.20 8.16
N ALA A 254 -27.02 1.23 9.44
CA ALA A 254 -28.42 1.10 9.84
C ALA A 254 -29.27 2.23 9.24
N SER A 255 -28.76 3.46 9.22
CA SER A 255 -29.44 4.63 8.65
C SER A 255 -29.59 4.49 7.13
N PHE A 256 -28.55 4.04 6.45
CA PHE A 256 -28.59 3.74 5.01
C PHE A 256 -29.69 2.72 4.68
N PHE A 257 -29.70 1.57 5.35
CA PHE A 257 -30.69 0.53 5.08
C PHE A 257 -32.11 0.93 5.46
N LYS A 258 -32.28 1.73 6.51
CA LYS A 258 -33.57 2.33 6.86
C LYS A 258 -34.11 3.23 5.74
N GLU A 259 -33.25 4.06 5.14
CA GLU A 259 -33.66 4.92 4.02
C GLU A 259 -33.94 4.14 2.74
N VAL A 260 -33.16 3.07 2.47
CA VAL A 260 -33.42 2.13 1.38
C VAL A 260 -34.80 1.48 1.53
N ASP A 261 -35.16 1.01 2.73
CA ASP A 261 -36.46 0.41 3.02
C ASP A 261 -37.62 1.43 2.93
N ASN A 262 -37.48 2.59 3.57
CA ASN A 262 -38.46 3.68 3.55
C ASN A 262 -38.84 4.12 2.13
N GLN A 263 -37.89 4.07 1.21
CA GLN A 263 -38.08 4.45 -0.18
C GLN A 263 -38.32 3.25 -1.11
N SER A 264 -38.49 2.04 -0.56
CA SER A 264 -38.72 0.81 -1.34
C SER A 264 -37.70 0.67 -2.47
N ILE A 265 -36.42 0.85 -2.14
CA ILE A 265 -35.31 0.73 -3.08
C ILE A 265 -34.86 -0.73 -3.09
N GLU A 266 -34.95 -1.37 -4.25
CA GLU A 266 -34.64 -2.80 -4.42
C GLU A 266 -33.22 -3.07 -4.92
N ARG A 267 -32.42 -2.02 -5.16
CA ARG A 267 -31.10 -2.12 -5.79
C ARG A 267 -30.07 -1.38 -4.96
N ILE A 268 -29.00 -2.08 -4.60
CA ILE A 268 -27.86 -1.50 -3.89
C ILE A 268 -26.62 -1.60 -4.78
N ILE A 269 -25.88 -0.50 -4.85
CA ILE A 269 -24.54 -0.44 -5.41
C ILE A 269 -23.57 -0.33 -4.23
N LEU A 270 -22.77 -1.37 -4.04
CA LEU A 270 -21.69 -1.38 -3.06
C LEU A 270 -20.37 -1.07 -3.79
N ASP A 271 -19.77 0.08 -3.50
CA ASP A 271 -18.48 0.50 -4.05
C ASP A 271 -17.35 0.18 -3.07
N LEU A 272 -16.48 -0.76 -3.48
CA LEU A 272 -15.32 -1.25 -2.72
C LEU A 272 -13.99 -0.92 -3.41
N ARG A 273 -13.99 -0.08 -4.46
CA ARG A 273 -12.79 0.13 -5.31
C ARG A 273 -11.59 0.67 -4.54
N ASP A 274 -11.85 1.50 -3.53
CA ASP A 274 -10.81 2.10 -2.69
C ASP A 274 -10.64 1.35 -1.35
N ASN A 275 -11.23 0.15 -1.21
CA ASN A 275 -11.22 -0.60 0.05
C ASN A 275 -9.93 -1.43 0.20
N GLY A 276 -9.02 -0.95 1.05
CA GLY A 276 -7.79 -1.68 1.41
C GLY A 276 -7.97 -2.79 2.44
N GLY A 277 -9.20 -3.09 2.86
CA GLY A 277 -9.51 -4.08 3.90
C GLY A 277 -9.57 -3.49 5.32
N GLY A 278 -9.25 -4.33 6.31
CA GLY A 278 -9.36 -4.04 7.73
C GLY A 278 -10.10 -5.15 8.48
N ASP A 279 -11.05 -4.77 9.33
CA ASP A 279 -11.80 -5.70 10.18
C ASP A 279 -12.95 -6.38 9.43
N SER A 280 -12.85 -7.70 9.22
CA SER A 280 -13.88 -8.49 8.53
C SER A 280 -15.27 -8.44 9.19
N ARG A 281 -15.40 -8.03 10.46
CA ARG A 281 -16.70 -7.86 11.12
C ARG A 281 -17.59 -6.82 10.43
N VAL A 282 -17.01 -5.87 9.69
CA VAL A 282 -17.72 -4.93 8.83
C VAL A 282 -18.63 -5.65 7.82
N ILE A 283 -18.13 -6.73 7.23
CA ILE A 283 -18.88 -7.57 6.28
C ILE A 283 -20.06 -8.21 7.00
N ASN A 284 -19.81 -8.77 8.18
CA ASN A 284 -20.80 -9.46 9.00
C ASN A 284 -21.98 -8.57 9.34
N GLU A 285 -21.69 -7.32 9.70
CA GLU A 285 -22.72 -6.31 9.98
C GLU A 285 -23.53 -6.00 8.72
N PHE A 286 -22.86 -5.76 7.58
CA PHE A 286 -23.52 -5.39 6.32
C PHE A 286 -24.52 -6.45 5.86
N ILE A 287 -24.11 -7.73 5.89
CA ILE A 287 -24.95 -8.83 5.42
C ILE A 287 -26.18 -9.06 6.31
N THR A 288 -26.21 -8.55 7.55
CA THR A 288 -27.40 -8.69 8.43
C THR A 288 -28.63 -7.94 7.90
N TYR A 289 -28.43 -6.99 7.00
CA TYR A 289 -29.49 -6.22 6.36
C TYR A 289 -29.94 -6.78 5.01
N LEU A 290 -29.31 -7.87 4.54
CA LEU A 290 -29.66 -8.50 3.27
C LEU A 290 -30.52 -9.74 3.54
N ASP A 291 -31.52 -9.95 2.68
CA ASP A 291 -32.34 -11.16 2.70
C ASP A 291 -31.58 -12.32 2.07
N ILE A 292 -30.72 -12.96 2.86
CA ILE A 292 -29.90 -14.10 2.45
C ILE A 292 -30.23 -15.33 3.31
N GLU A 293 -30.55 -16.45 2.67
CA GLU A 293 -30.94 -17.69 3.38
C GLU A 293 -29.76 -18.31 4.13
N GLU A 294 -28.58 -18.37 3.51
CA GLU A 294 -27.35 -18.88 4.11
C GLU A 294 -26.13 -18.11 3.61
N TYR A 295 -25.20 -17.82 4.52
CA TYR A 295 -23.88 -17.28 4.19
C TYR A 295 -22.79 -18.11 4.89
N PRO A 296 -22.05 -18.98 4.17
CA PRO A 296 -21.01 -19.79 4.77
C PRO A 296 -19.83 -18.90 5.18
N PHE A 297 -19.58 -18.80 6.49
CA PHE A 297 -18.38 -18.15 7.00
C PHE A 297 -17.12 -18.99 6.77
N PHE A 298 -16.01 -18.30 6.51
CA PHE A 298 -14.65 -18.86 6.56
C PHE A 298 -14.20 -19.32 7.97
N ASN A 299 -15.05 -19.14 8.99
CA ASN A 299 -14.80 -19.60 10.37
C ASN A 299 -15.24 -21.04 10.67
N LYS A 300 -15.55 -21.87 9.66
CA LYS A 300 -15.62 -23.32 9.91
C LYS A 300 -14.21 -23.89 10.03
N LYS A 301 -13.68 -23.89 11.25
CA LYS A 301 -12.76 -24.95 11.71
C LYS A 301 -13.54 -25.93 12.57
#